data_AF-A0A964A6L7-F1
#
_entry.id   AF-A0A964A6L7-F1
#
_cell.length_a   1.000
_cell.length_b   1.000
_cell.length_c   1.000
_cell.angle_alpha   90.00
_cell.angle_beta   90.00
_cell.angle_gamma   90.00
#
_symmetry.space_group_name_H-M   'P 1'
#
loop_
_entity.id
_entity.type
_entity.pdbx_description
1 polymer ?
#
loop_
_entity_poly.entity_id
_entity_poly.type
_entity_poly.pdbx_seq_one_letter_code
_entity_poly.pdbx_strand_id
1 'polypeptide(L)'
;MNKIATTICALAISLSAFAQAPEKMSYQAVIRDAGNVLVTNQNVGMQISILQGAPNGTPVYVETQMPMSNLNGLVTIEIGAGSVVSGAFNTIDWSNGPYFIKTETDPVGGTSYSIMGTSELLSVPYALHAKTAESISGTIPELDPVFMNSIVGSITTMDTANWNHHTIDTDTHLTESEVDAFVSNNGYLTSEVDGSVTNEIQSLSLSNDTLYLSGGGSVKLPAGFDGDFTNLSNIPSGLSDGDDDTHLTESEVDAFVSNNGYLTSEVDGSVTNEIQSLSLSNDTLYLSDGGSVKLPAGFDGDFTNLSNIPSGLSDGDDDTHLTESEVDAFVSNNGYLTSEVDGSVTNEIQTISRSGTTVTLSNGGGSFTDSVNVYTAGTGIDITNNVVSATASSKNILYLTADSVLTSSDDMLVFIDGAYKVTMPASPANGQEIVLCTKNGSASIDANTGRVFQIALTTFASLTFTTGSTNMYRCIYSSDLDTWFILYT
;
A
#
# COMPACT_ATOMS: atom_id res chain seq x y z
N MET A 1 42.71 -3.32 -4.88
CA MET A 1 42.33 -2.78 -6.21
C MET A 1 40.82 -2.83 -6.47
N ASN A 2 40.12 -3.95 -6.21
CA ASN A 2 38.70 -4.09 -6.59
C ASN A 2 37.76 -3.06 -5.95
N LYS A 3 37.96 -2.69 -4.68
CA LYS A 3 37.10 -1.69 -3.99
C LYS A 3 37.22 -0.28 -4.58
N ILE A 4 38.44 0.15 -4.95
CA ILE A 4 38.70 1.47 -5.54
C ILE A 4 38.08 1.57 -6.94
N ALA A 5 38.19 0.50 -7.74
CA ALA A 5 37.58 0.44 -9.06
C ALA A 5 36.04 0.54 -8.99
N THR A 6 35.40 -0.10 -8.01
CA THR A 6 33.96 -0.03 -7.80
C THR A 6 33.51 1.38 -7.39
N THR A 7 34.23 2.05 -6.49
CA THR A 7 33.90 3.43 -6.06
C THR A 7 34.07 4.44 -7.19
N ILE A 8 35.11 4.30 -8.02
CA ILE A 8 35.33 5.16 -9.18
C ILE A 8 34.24 4.94 -10.25
N CYS A 9 33.83 3.70 -10.50
CA CYS A 9 32.70 3.42 -11.39
C CYS A 9 31.38 4.02 -10.87
N ALA A 10 31.09 3.91 -9.57
CA ALA A 10 29.88 4.49 -8.99
C ALA A 10 29.86 6.02 -9.11
N LEU A 11 30.99 6.68 -8.89
CA LEU A 11 31.14 8.13 -9.06
C LEU A 11 31.05 8.58 -10.53
N ALA A 12 31.60 7.79 -11.45
CA ALA A 12 31.51 8.08 -12.88
C ALA A 12 30.07 7.93 -13.42
N ILE A 13 29.30 6.98 -12.89
CA ILE A 13 27.89 6.78 -13.24
C ILE A 13 27.02 7.94 -12.71
N SER A 14 27.24 8.42 -11.48
CA SER A 14 26.48 9.55 -10.92
C SER A 14 26.74 10.88 -11.63
N LEU A 15 27.95 11.09 -12.16
CA LEU A 15 28.30 12.27 -12.95
C LEU A 15 27.68 12.27 -14.36
N SER A 16 27.14 11.14 -14.83
CA SER A 16 26.48 11.02 -16.14
C SER A 16 24.94 11.14 -16.08
N ALA A 17 24.37 11.39 -14.91
CA ALA A 17 22.94 11.59 -14.74
C ALA A 17 22.54 13.06 -14.96
N PHE A 18 22.27 13.46 -16.20
CA PHE A 18 21.55 14.70 -16.49
C PHE A 18 20.05 14.47 -16.29
N ALA A 19 19.58 14.54 -15.04
CA ALA A 19 18.17 14.32 -14.70
C ALA A 19 17.32 15.60 -14.71
N GLN A 20 17.80 16.71 -15.27
CA GLN A 20 17.00 17.93 -15.35
C GLN A 20 16.03 17.83 -16.53
N ALA A 21 14.73 17.94 -16.24
CA ALA A 21 13.72 18.13 -17.27
C ALA A 21 14.08 19.39 -18.08
N PRO A 22 13.99 19.36 -19.42
CA PRO A 22 14.27 20.55 -20.23
C PRO A 22 13.45 21.76 -19.77
N GLU A 23 14.10 22.91 -19.59
CA GLU A 23 13.48 24.17 -19.15
C GLU A 23 12.74 24.87 -20.31
N LYS A 24 11.86 24.14 -21.00
CA LYS A 24 11.07 24.60 -22.14
C LYS A 24 9.83 23.75 -22.36
N MET A 25 8.84 24.28 -23.07
CA MET A 25 7.60 23.56 -23.40
C MET A 25 7.19 23.74 -24.87
N SER A 26 6.67 22.69 -25.51
CA SER A 26 6.20 22.75 -26.89
C SER A 26 4.90 23.55 -27.02
N TYR A 27 4.79 24.37 -28.05
CA TYR A 27 3.58 25.09 -28.42
C TYR A 27 3.35 25.06 -29.93
N GLN A 28 2.10 24.86 -30.33
CA GLN A 28 1.68 24.82 -31.72
C GLN A 28 0.46 25.71 -31.93
N ALA A 29 0.45 26.44 -33.04
CA ALA A 29 -0.68 27.29 -33.43
C ALA A 29 -0.83 27.33 -34.95
N VAL A 30 -2.07 27.43 -35.42
CA VAL A 30 -2.37 27.70 -36.83
C VAL A 30 -2.65 29.19 -36.97
N ILE A 31 -1.84 29.87 -37.79
CA ILE A 31 -1.89 31.32 -37.95
C ILE A 31 -2.82 31.68 -39.12
N ARG A 32 -3.78 32.55 -38.85
CA ARG A 32 -4.71 33.11 -39.83
C ARG A 32 -4.68 34.62 -39.78
N ASP A 33 -4.77 35.29 -40.93
CA ASP A 33 -4.83 36.75 -40.99
C ASP A 33 -6.25 37.29 -40.68
N ALA A 34 -6.42 38.62 -40.75
CA ALA A 34 -7.70 39.27 -40.50
C ALA A 34 -8.81 38.90 -41.51
N GLY A 35 -8.44 38.35 -42.67
CA GLY A 35 -9.35 37.79 -43.67
C GLY A 35 -9.69 36.32 -43.43
N ASN A 36 -9.23 35.73 -42.31
CA ASN A 36 -9.35 34.32 -41.96
C ASN A 36 -8.57 33.38 -42.91
N VAL A 37 -7.62 33.92 -43.69
CA VAL A 37 -6.77 33.19 -44.63
C VAL A 37 -5.56 32.62 -43.91
N LEU A 38 -5.15 31.40 -44.26
CA LEU A 38 -3.96 30.77 -43.68
C LEU A 38 -2.69 31.55 -44.06
N VAL A 39 -1.88 31.83 -43.05
CA VAL A 39 -0.55 32.43 -43.21
C VAL A 39 0.44 31.30 -43.47
N THR A 40 0.77 31.01 -44.73
CA THR A 40 1.54 29.80 -45.11
C THR A 40 2.95 30.13 -45.61
N ASN A 41 3.93 29.28 -45.28
CA ASN A 41 5.32 29.34 -45.76
C ASN A 41 6.00 30.71 -45.59
N GLN A 42 5.70 31.43 -44.49
CA GLN A 42 6.31 32.72 -44.20
C GLN A 42 6.72 32.83 -42.73
N ASN A 43 7.72 33.68 -42.46
CA ASN A 43 8.11 34.03 -41.11
C ASN A 43 7.00 34.83 -40.42
N VAL A 44 6.68 34.43 -39.20
CA VAL A 44 5.66 35.06 -38.36
C VAL A 44 6.36 35.56 -37.10
N GLY A 45 6.13 36.81 -36.73
CA GLY A 45 6.68 37.39 -35.50
C GLY A 45 5.77 37.03 -34.34
N MET A 46 6.31 36.44 -33.28
CA MET A 46 5.54 36.06 -32.09
C MET A 46 6.18 36.64 -30.83
N GLN A 47 5.36 37.17 -29.94
CA GLN A 47 5.69 37.43 -28.54
C GLN A 47 4.86 36.51 -27.67
N ILE A 48 5.52 35.80 -26.77
CA ILE A 48 4.91 34.86 -25.84
C ILE A 48 5.11 35.39 -24.43
N SER A 49 4.02 35.53 -23.68
CA SER A 49 4.04 35.91 -22.28
C SER A 49 3.41 34.82 -21.41
N ILE A 50 4.05 34.49 -20.30
CA ILE A 50 3.47 33.67 -19.23
C ILE A 50 2.92 34.61 -18.17
N LEU A 51 1.61 34.61 -17.98
CA LEU A 51 0.90 35.46 -17.02
C LEU A 51 0.53 34.64 -15.79
N GLN A 52 0.65 35.23 -14.60
CA GLN A 52 0.28 34.57 -13.34
C GLN A 52 -1.11 35.01 -12.84
N GLY A 53 -1.90 34.06 -12.34
CA GLY A 53 -3.13 34.27 -11.58
C GLY A 53 -4.40 34.50 -12.42
N ALA A 54 -4.30 35.21 -13.55
CA ALA A 54 -5.47 35.51 -14.41
C ALA A 54 -5.06 35.70 -15.89
N PRO A 55 -6.02 35.63 -16.85
CA PRO A 55 -5.75 35.89 -18.27
C PRO A 55 -5.21 37.30 -18.57
N ASN A 56 -5.45 38.27 -17.68
CA ASN A 56 -4.90 39.62 -17.77
C ASN A 56 -3.88 39.90 -16.65
N GLY A 57 -3.28 38.84 -16.10
CA GLY A 57 -2.33 38.91 -15.00
C GLY A 57 -1.00 39.56 -15.38
N THR A 58 -0.13 39.74 -14.40
CA THR A 58 1.21 40.28 -14.65
C THR A 58 2.08 39.22 -15.35
N PRO A 59 2.81 39.56 -16.42
CA PRO A 59 3.74 38.64 -17.05
C PRO A 59 4.92 38.35 -16.13
N VAL A 60 5.15 37.07 -15.83
CA VAL A 60 6.33 36.59 -15.09
C VAL A 60 7.48 36.21 -16.01
N TYR A 61 7.18 35.98 -17.29
CA TYR A 61 8.16 35.70 -18.33
C TYR A 61 7.65 36.16 -19.69
N VAL A 62 8.53 36.75 -20.51
CA VAL A 62 8.23 37.21 -21.88
C VAL A 62 9.40 36.87 -22.80
N GLU A 63 9.11 36.27 -23.95
CA GLU A 63 10.08 36.00 -25.01
C GLU A 63 9.52 36.36 -26.40
N THR A 64 10.41 36.44 -27.39
CA THR A 64 10.06 36.64 -28.79
C THR A 64 10.60 35.51 -29.67
N GLN A 65 9.84 35.12 -30.69
CA GLN A 65 10.20 34.08 -31.66
C GLN A 65 9.80 34.49 -33.08
N MET A 66 10.48 33.90 -34.08
CA MET A 66 10.26 34.17 -35.51
C MET A 66 10.08 32.87 -36.32
N PRO A 67 9.15 31.96 -35.95
CA PRO A 67 8.96 30.70 -36.66
C PRO A 67 8.49 30.92 -38.10
N MET A 68 8.80 29.96 -38.97
CA MET A 68 8.22 29.87 -40.31
C MET A 68 6.99 28.96 -40.26
N SER A 69 5.84 29.43 -40.75
CA SER A 69 4.64 28.60 -40.85
C SER A 69 4.76 27.59 -42.00
N ASN A 70 4.09 26.44 -41.89
CA ASN A 70 4.05 25.45 -42.97
C ASN A 70 2.88 25.69 -43.95
N LEU A 71 2.67 24.78 -44.89
CA LEU A 71 1.58 24.85 -45.89
C LEU A 71 0.17 24.89 -45.28
N ASN A 72 0.00 24.40 -44.05
CA ASN A 72 -1.26 24.44 -43.31
C ASN A 72 -1.36 25.65 -42.37
N GLY A 73 -0.42 26.60 -42.45
CA GLY A 73 -0.32 27.76 -41.56
C GLY A 73 0.09 27.42 -40.13
N LEU A 74 0.56 26.19 -39.88
CA LEU A 74 0.99 25.74 -38.56
C LEU A 74 2.40 26.25 -38.25
N VAL A 75 2.58 26.85 -37.08
CA VAL A 75 3.86 27.11 -36.44
C VAL A 75 4.08 26.14 -35.29
N THR A 76 5.33 25.70 -35.08
CA THR A 76 5.75 24.89 -33.94
C THR A 76 6.93 25.58 -33.29
N ILE A 77 6.82 25.89 -32.00
CA ILE A 77 7.85 26.57 -31.21
C ILE A 77 8.05 25.86 -29.87
N GLU A 78 9.20 26.12 -29.26
CA GLU A 78 9.48 25.71 -27.88
C GLU A 78 9.54 26.98 -27.02
N ILE A 79 8.56 27.18 -26.15
CA ILE A 79 8.52 28.31 -25.21
C ILE A 79 9.62 28.11 -24.16
N GLY A 80 10.45 29.11 -23.93
CA GLY A 80 11.67 29.02 -23.11
C GLY A 80 12.96 28.98 -23.94
N ALA A 81 12.86 28.79 -25.26
CA ALA A 81 13.98 28.78 -26.20
C ALA A 81 14.05 30.05 -27.07
N GLY A 82 13.12 31.00 -26.91
CA GLY A 82 13.08 32.25 -27.66
C GLY A 82 14.07 33.30 -27.16
N SER A 83 14.03 34.48 -27.78
CA SER A 83 14.80 35.63 -27.30
C SER A 83 14.06 36.27 -26.13
N VAL A 84 14.59 36.11 -24.92
CA VAL A 84 14.02 36.64 -23.68
C VAL A 84 13.93 38.17 -23.73
N VAL A 85 12.75 38.69 -23.41
CA VAL A 85 12.48 40.13 -23.25
C VAL A 85 12.51 40.51 -21.76
N SER A 86 11.90 39.69 -20.91
CA SER A 86 11.87 39.88 -19.45
C SER A 86 11.60 38.59 -18.69
N GLY A 87 12.07 38.51 -17.43
CA GLY A 87 11.96 37.32 -16.59
C GLY A 87 12.97 36.23 -16.95
N ALA A 88 12.92 35.09 -16.27
CA ALA A 88 13.72 33.90 -16.58
C ALA A 88 12.89 32.63 -16.40
N PHE A 89 12.81 31.79 -17.43
CA PHE A 89 11.90 30.64 -17.47
C PHE A 89 12.16 29.65 -16.32
N ASN A 90 13.42 29.45 -15.96
CA ASN A 90 13.84 28.55 -14.87
C ASN A 90 13.59 29.08 -13.46
N THR A 91 13.20 30.34 -13.31
CA THR A 91 12.85 30.94 -12.02
C THR A 91 11.34 31.00 -11.78
N ILE A 92 10.53 30.54 -12.74
CA ILE A 92 9.07 30.51 -12.58
C ILE A 92 8.72 29.47 -11.52
N ASP A 93 8.14 29.92 -10.41
CA ASP A 93 7.61 29.05 -9.37
C ASP A 93 6.24 28.51 -9.77
N TRP A 94 6.24 27.41 -10.52
CA TRP A 94 5.03 26.75 -11.05
C TRP A 94 4.02 26.32 -9.97
N SER A 95 4.39 26.32 -8.68
CA SER A 95 3.47 26.00 -7.57
C SER A 95 2.45 27.11 -7.30
N ASN A 96 2.76 28.36 -7.68
CA ASN A 96 1.88 29.52 -7.47
C ASN A 96 0.88 29.74 -8.64
N GLY A 97 0.46 28.65 -9.29
CA GLY A 97 -0.54 28.68 -10.36
C GLY A 97 -1.89 29.26 -9.91
N PRO A 98 -2.81 29.57 -10.83
CA PRO A 98 -2.78 29.22 -12.25
C PRO A 98 -1.89 30.12 -13.12
N TYR A 99 -1.48 29.62 -14.28
CA TYR A 99 -0.68 30.34 -15.28
C TYR A 99 -1.41 30.38 -16.63
N PHE A 100 -1.18 31.42 -17.42
CA PHE A 100 -1.76 31.61 -18.74
C PHE A 100 -0.68 31.90 -19.77
N ILE A 101 -0.81 31.32 -20.96
CA ILE A 101 0.01 31.66 -22.13
C ILE A 101 -0.75 32.73 -22.91
N LYS A 102 -0.16 33.93 -23.00
CA LYS A 102 -0.59 34.97 -23.92
C LYS A 102 0.31 34.96 -25.15
N THR A 103 -0.30 34.90 -26.33
CA THR A 103 0.40 34.97 -27.61
C THR A 103 0.00 36.23 -28.35
N GLU A 104 1.00 36.93 -28.88
CA GLU A 104 0.87 38.15 -29.66
C GLU A 104 1.61 37.91 -30.97
N THR A 105 0.89 37.98 -32.09
CA THR A 105 1.39 37.51 -33.39
C THR A 105 1.28 38.59 -34.46
N ASP A 106 2.38 38.79 -35.18
CA ASP A 106 2.50 39.61 -36.38
C ASP A 106 2.63 38.67 -37.59
N PRO A 107 1.57 38.54 -38.41
CA PRO A 107 1.56 37.68 -39.58
C PRO A 107 2.71 37.93 -40.55
N VAL A 108 3.23 39.16 -40.65
CA VAL A 108 4.25 39.54 -41.64
C VAL A 108 5.68 39.46 -41.11
N GLY A 109 5.89 38.88 -39.92
CA GLY A 109 7.24 38.67 -39.38
C GLY A 109 7.86 39.88 -38.68
N GLY A 110 7.04 40.86 -38.28
CA GLY A 110 7.47 42.06 -37.57
C GLY A 110 7.18 42.02 -36.06
N THR A 111 7.11 43.21 -35.46
CA THR A 111 6.77 43.44 -34.04
C THR A 111 5.42 44.16 -33.88
N SER A 112 4.66 44.32 -34.96
CA SER A 112 3.33 44.95 -34.94
C SER A 112 2.27 43.87 -34.73
N TYR A 113 2.24 43.33 -33.51
CA TYR A 113 1.35 42.22 -33.16
C TYR A 113 -0.12 42.63 -33.29
N SER A 114 -0.85 41.92 -34.15
CA SER A 114 -2.26 42.21 -34.48
C SER A 114 -3.21 41.09 -34.07
N ILE A 115 -2.70 39.86 -33.93
CA ILE A 115 -3.46 38.70 -33.47
C ILE A 115 -3.07 38.42 -32.03
N MET A 116 -4.05 38.38 -31.13
CA MET A 116 -3.83 38.12 -29.71
C MET A 116 -4.68 36.95 -29.23
N GLY A 117 -4.07 36.06 -28.46
CA GLY A 117 -4.76 34.95 -27.79
C GLY A 117 -4.28 34.80 -26.36
N THR A 118 -5.14 34.31 -25.47
CA THR A 118 -4.75 33.93 -24.12
C THR A 118 -5.45 32.64 -23.74
N SER A 119 -4.68 31.67 -23.27
CA SER A 119 -5.16 30.35 -22.85
C SER A 119 -4.53 29.94 -21.53
N GLU A 120 -5.29 29.30 -20.66
CA GLU A 120 -4.77 28.75 -19.41
C GLU A 120 -3.81 27.59 -19.68
N LEU A 121 -2.72 27.52 -18.91
CA LEU A 121 -1.75 26.44 -18.95
C LEU A 121 -2.25 25.31 -18.04
N LEU A 122 -2.85 24.30 -18.64
CA LEU A 122 -3.37 23.13 -17.93
C LEU A 122 -2.26 22.09 -17.70
N SER A 123 -2.36 21.36 -16.57
CA SER A 123 -1.45 20.26 -16.27
C SER A 123 -1.56 19.13 -17.30
N VAL A 124 -0.42 18.60 -17.74
CA VAL A 124 -0.35 17.38 -18.57
C VAL A 124 -0.25 16.13 -17.68
N PRO A 125 -0.57 14.91 -18.18
CA PRO A 125 -0.55 13.69 -17.35
C PRO A 125 0.77 13.42 -16.62
N TYR A 126 1.92 13.75 -17.23
CA TYR A 126 3.23 13.63 -16.58
C TYR A 126 3.39 14.61 -15.40
N ALA A 127 2.91 15.86 -15.54
CA ALA A 127 2.90 16.84 -14.46
C ALA A 127 1.90 16.46 -13.35
N LEU A 128 0.76 15.86 -13.69
CA LEU A 128 -0.20 15.32 -12.70
C LEU A 128 0.39 14.13 -11.94
N HIS A 129 1.16 13.26 -12.60
CA HIS A 129 1.87 12.18 -11.92
C HIS A 129 2.97 12.73 -11.00
N ALA A 130 3.66 13.82 -11.37
CA ALA A 130 4.64 14.49 -10.50
C ALA A 130 4.02 15.01 -9.18
N LYS A 131 2.69 15.22 -9.11
CA LYS A 131 1.97 15.52 -7.86
C LYS A 131 2.13 14.42 -6.79
N THR A 132 2.32 13.16 -7.21
CA THR A 132 2.59 12.04 -6.29
C THR A 132 3.99 12.09 -5.66
N ALA A 133 4.88 12.94 -6.20
CA ALA A 133 6.21 13.20 -5.67
C ALA A 133 6.33 14.60 -5.05
N GLU A 134 5.21 15.31 -4.86
CA GLU A 134 5.14 16.69 -4.38
C GLU A 134 5.40 16.76 -2.87
N SER A 135 6.68 16.67 -2.54
CA SER A 135 7.38 17.00 -1.29
C SER A 135 7.66 15.87 -0.28
N ILE A 136 8.95 15.60 -0.10
CA ILE A 136 9.57 15.71 1.23
C ILE A 136 10.35 17.05 1.21
N SER A 137 9.76 18.11 1.74
CA SER A 137 10.46 19.37 2.00
C SER A 137 10.08 19.85 3.39
N GLY A 138 11.08 19.87 4.30
CA GLY A 138 10.89 20.01 5.74
C GLY A 138 11.30 18.73 6.50
N THR A 139 11.52 18.85 7.80
CA THR A 139 11.74 17.70 8.70
C THR A 139 10.54 16.77 8.59
N ILE A 140 10.73 15.58 8.05
CA ILE A 140 9.71 14.51 8.09
C ILE A 140 9.51 14.17 9.57
N PRO A 141 8.30 14.30 10.12
CA PRO A 141 7.97 13.57 11.34
C PRO A 141 8.01 12.10 10.95
N GLU A 142 9.12 11.44 11.23
CA GLU A 142 9.26 10.00 11.07
C GLU A 142 8.13 9.37 11.93
N LEU A 143 7.17 8.72 11.27
CA LEU A 143 6.08 7.98 11.93
C LEU A 143 6.50 6.54 12.26
N ASP A 144 7.80 6.23 12.17
CA ASP A 144 8.31 4.98 12.66
C ASP A 144 8.20 4.98 14.20
N PRO A 145 7.50 4.00 14.80
CA PRO A 145 7.11 4.09 16.22
C PRO A 145 8.28 3.91 17.20
N VAL A 146 9.54 4.03 16.75
CA VAL A 146 10.69 3.63 17.56
C VAL A 146 11.90 4.53 17.44
N PHE A 147 11.97 5.59 16.60
CA PHE A 147 13.21 6.38 16.56
C PHE A 147 13.57 6.97 17.93
N MET A 148 12.62 7.62 18.61
CA MET A 148 12.82 8.18 19.97
C MET A 148 12.93 7.14 21.09
N ASN A 149 12.42 5.92 20.89
CA ASN A 149 12.55 4.81 21.84
C ASN A 149 13.70 3.86 21.50
N SER A 150 14.39 4.08 20.38
CA SER A 150 15.55 3.29 19.99
C SER A 150 16.76 3.77 20.78
N ILE A 151 17.74 2.87 20.91
CA ILE A 151 19.06 3.19 21.47
C ILE A 151 19.71 4.39 20.74
N VAL A 152 19.33 4.63 19.49
CA VAL A 152 19.87 5.67 18.62
C VAL A 152 19.20 7.04 18.84
N GLY A 153 17.97 7.08 19.38
CA GLY A 153 17.18 8.31 19.56
C GLY A 153 17.73 9.25 20.63
N SER A 154 18.51 8.73 21.57
CA SER A 154 19.20 9.48 22.62
C SER A 154 20.61 9.94 22.23
N ILE A 155 21.09 9.62 21.02
CA ILE A 155 22.40 10.08 20.54
C ILE A 155 22.34 11.58 20.24
N THR A 156 23.12 12.34 20.98
CA THR A 156 23.25 13.79 20.86
C THR A 156 24.47 14.19 20.04
N THR A 157 24.59 15.49 19.77
CA THR A 157 25.80 16.08 19.16
C THR A 157 27.05 15.88 20.04
N MET A 158 26.88 15.67 21.36
CA MET A 158 27.98 15.34 22.28
C MET A 158 28.45 13.91 22.09
N ASP A 159 27.52 12.96 21.89
CA ASP A 159 27.83 11.54 21.70
C ASP A 159 28.59 11.31 20.38
N THR A 160 28.19 12.01 19.32
CA THR A 160 28.83 11.93 17.99
C THR A 160 30.13 12.72 17.89
N ALA A 161 30.35 13.75 18.72
CA ALA A 161 31.63 14.47 18.79
C ALA A 161 32.79 13.56 19.24
N ASN A 162 32.51 12.53 20.04
CA ASN A 162 33.50 11.58 20.52
C ASN A 162 33.82 10.44 19.52
N TRP A 163 32.98 10.20 18.51
CA TRP A 163 33.21 9.12 17.54
C TRP A 163 34.43 9.35 16.64
N ASN A 164 34.84 10.61 16.45
CA ASN A 164 36.09 10.97 15.78
C ASN A 164 37.21 11.33 16.76
N HIS A 165 36.97 11.21 18.07
CA HIS A 165 37.91 11.55 19.13
C HIS A 165 38.17 10.30 19.99
N HIS A 166 38.86 9.32 19.38
CA HIS A 166 39.37 8.12 20.05
C HIS A 166 40.58 8.48 20.94
N THR A 167 40.40 9.39 21.89
CA THR A 167 41.45 9.83 22.82
C THR A 167 41.27 9.28 24.23
N ILE A 168 40.17 8.59 24.50
CA ILE A 168 40.03 7.74 25.68
C ILE A 168 39.86 6.31 25.16
N ASP A 169 41.03 5.72 24.94
CA ASP A 169 41.17 4.29 24.75
C ASP A 169 40.71 3.59 26.04
N THR A 170 39.62 2.82 25.95
CA THR A 170 39.25 1.85 26.99
C THR A 170 39.77 0.45 26.64
N ASP A 171 40.61 0.32 25.62
CA ASP A 171 41.51 -0.82 25.55
C ASP A 171 42.49 -0.71 26.72
N THR A 172 42.54 -1.78 27.50
CA THR A 172 43.37 -1.93 28.69
C THR A 172 44.75 -2.49 28.34
N HIS A 173 45.34 -2.12 27.20
CA HIS A 173 46.72 -2.46 26.90
C HIS A 173 47.58 -1.28 27.30
N LEU A 174 47.93 -1.25 28.58
CA LEU A 174 49.08 -0.47 29.04
C LEU A 174 50.26 -0.79 28.12
N THR A 175 50.92 0.24 27.60
CA THR A 175 52.18 0.06 26.89
C THR A 175 53.21 -0.55 27.82
N GLU A 176 54.22 -1.24 27.28
CA GLU A 176 55.31 -1.84 28.08
C GLU A 176 55.92 -0.82 29.07
N SER A 177 56.08 0.44 28.65
CA SER A 177 56.57 1.52 29.51
C SER A 177 55.61 1.91 30.64
N GLU A 178 54.30 1.80 30.44
CA GLU A 178 53.30 2.09 31.48
C GLU A 178 53.19 0.93 32.47
N VAL A 179 53.34 -0.31 31.98
CA VAL A 179 53.49 -1.50 32.84
C VAL A 179 54.75 -1.37 33.68
N ASP A 180 55.90 -1.02 33.09
CA ASP A 180 57.17 -0.80 33.80
C ASP A 180 57.05 0.27 34.88
N ALA A 181 56.36 1.38 34.58
CA ALA A 181 56.12 2.46 35.54
C ALA A 181 55.26 1.99 36.73
N PHE A 182 54.25 1.16 36.48
CA PHE A 182 53.37 0.63 37.53
C PHE A 182 54.12 -0.35 38.47
N VAL A 183 55.00 -1.17 37.91
CA VAL A 183 55.77 -2.19 38.66
C VAL A 183 56.97 -1.57 39.40
N SER A 184 57.45 -0.39 38.99
CA SER A 184 58.58 0.32 39.64
C SER A 184 58.40 0.65 41.13
N ASN A 185 57.15 0.69 41.60
CA ASN A 185 56.74 0.91 43.00
C ASN A 185 56.81 -0.38 43.85
N ASN A 186 56.75 -1.57 43.24
CA ASN A 186 56.58 -2.83 43.96
C ASN A 186 57.86 -3.33 44.67
N GLY A 187 58.92 -2.51 44.72
CA GLY A 187 60.13 -2.81 45.51
C GLY A 187 61.01 -3.93 44.93
N TYR A 188 60.80 -4.33 43.68
CA TYR A 188 61.72 -5.25 43.00
C TYR A 188 63.06 -4.55 42.73
N LEU A 189 64.16 -5.27 42.97
CA LEU A 189 65.50 -4.83 42.60
C LEU A 189 65.63 -4.82 41.07
N THR A 190 65.85 -3.64 40.47
CA THR A 190 66.02 -3.49 39.01
C THR A 190 67.47 -3.69 38.55
N SER A 191 68.40 -3.90 39.48
CA SER A 191 69.78 -4.30 39.19
C SER A 191 70.39 -5.02 40.38
N GLU A 192 71.20 -6.05 40.11
CA GLU A 192 71.96 -6.78 41.12
C GLU A 192 72.91 -5.84 41.89
N VAL A 193 72.93 -5.95 43.22
CA VAL A 193 73.66 -5.02 44.10
C VAL A 193 75.02 -5.57 44.52
N ASP A 194 75.19 -6.88 44.64
CA ASP A 194 76.43 -7.51 45.11
C ASP A 194 77.15 -8.37 44.06
N GLY A 195 76.56 -8.51 42.86
CA GLY A 195 77.18 -9.17 41.70
C GLY A 195 77.12 -10.70 41.72
N SER A 196 76.39 -11.29 42.66
CA SER A 196 76.00 -12.70 42.60
C SER A 196 74.55 -12.80 42.10
N VAL A 197 74.23 -13.82 41.30
CA VAL A 197 72.87 -14.11 40.80
C VAL A 197 72.31 -15.41 41.40
N THR A 198 72.99 -15.95 42.41
CA THR A 198 72.74 -17.31 42.93
C THR A 198 72.20 -17.33 44.36
N ASN A 199 72.18 -16.20 45.07
CA ASN A 199 71.67 -16.05 46.42
C ASN A 199 70.26 -15.43 46.46
N GLU A 200 69.78 -14.90 45.33
CA GLU A 200 68.53 -14.17 45.17
C GLU A 200 67.33 -15.11 44.90
N ILE A 201 67.60 -16.31 44.37
CA ILE A 201 66.60 -17.37 44.17
C ILE A 201 67.00 -18.55 45.04
N GLN A 202 66.56 -18.54 46.30
CA GLN A 202 66.69 -19.67 47.19
C GLN A 202 65.42 -20.50 47.18
N SER A 203 65.53 -21.76 46.75
CA SER A 203 64.42 -22.69 46.85
C SER A 203 64.28 -23.16 48.30
N LEU A 204 63.07 -23.01 48.83
CA LEU A 204 62.69 -23.58 50.12
C LEU A 204 62.34 -25.06 49.92
N SER A 205 62.91 -25.93 50.75
CA SER A 205 62.50 -27.35 50.80
C SER A 205 62.20 -27.76 52.24
N LEU A 206 61.12 -28.51 52.44
CA LEU A 206 60.73 -29.02 53.75
C LEU A 206 61.12 -30.49 53.84
N SER A 207 61.86 -30.86 54.90
CA SER A 207 62.15 -32.26 55.21
C SER A 207 61.90 -32.51 56.69
N ASN A 208 60.92 -33.37 56.98
CA ASN A 208 60.30 -33.49 58.29
C ASN A 208 59.88 -32.10 58.80
N ASP A 209 60.25 -31.77 60.03
CA ASP A 209 59.86 -30.54 60.71
C ASP A 209 60.83 -29.38 60.44
N THR A 210 61.70 -29.47 59.43
CA THR A 210 62.75 -28.48 59.17
C THR A 210 62.65 -27.94 57.76
N LEU A 211 62.52 -26.62 57.66
CA LEU A 211 62.51 -25.88 56.41
C LEU A 211 63.94 -25.44 56.08
N TYR A 212 64.41 -25.80 54.89
CA TYR A 212 65.77 -25.57 54.41
C TYR A 212 65.78 -24.55 53.27
N LEU A 213 66.85 -23.77 53.21
CA LEU A 213 67.16 -22.89 52.09
C LEU A 213 68.24 -23.54 51.19
N SER A 214 68.09 -23.43 49.87
CA SER A 214 69.06 -24.01 48.92
C SER A 214 70.47 -23.44 49.02
N GLY A 215 70.63 -22.22 49.55
CA GLY A 215 71.92 -21.56 49.80
C GLY A 215 72.61 -21.93 51.12
N GLY A 216 72.00 -22.80 51.92
CA GLY A 216 72.47 -23.17 53.26
C GLY A 216 71.83 -22.30 54.35
N GLY A 217 71.24 -22.96 55.34
CA GLY A 217 70.42 -22.35 56.40
C GLY A 217 69.16 -23.17 56.61
N SER A 218 68.72 -23.32 57.86
CA SER A 218 67.49 -24.03 58.18
C SER A 218 66.79 -23.45 59.40
N VAL A 219 65.47 -23.58 59.42
CA VAL A 219 64.64 -23.28 60.58
C VAL A 219 63.82 -24.52 60.92
N LYS A 220 63.93 -24.98 62.16
CA LYS A 220 63.07 -26.05 62.66
C LYS A 220 61.72 -25.45 63.02
N LEU A 221 60.68 -25.87 62.31
CA LEU A 221 59.31 -25.45 62.60
C LEU A 221 58.89 -26.08 63.95
N PRO A 222 58.05 -25.40 64.74
CA PRO A 222 57.54 -25.98 65.97
C PRO A 222 56.85 -27.32 65.68
N ALA A 223 57.24 -28.38 66.39
CA ALA A 223 56.54 -29.66 66.30
C ALA A 223 55.12 -29.46 66.84
N GLY A 224 54.10 -29.80 66.05
CA GLY A 224 52.73 -29.74 66.58
C GLY A 224 51.58 -29.69 65.58
N PHE A 225 51.82 -29.67 64.27
CA PHE A 225 50.73 -29.86 63.31
C PHE A 225 51.16 -30.83 62.21
N ASP A 226 50.59 -32.03 62.26
CA ASP A 226 50.82 -33.11 61.31
C ASP A 226 49.81 -33.10 60.14
N GLY A 227 48.99 -32.05 60.07
CA GLY A 227 47.95 -31.89 59.07
C GLY A 227 46.60 -32.49 59.47
N ASP A 228 46.52 -33.21 60.59
CA ASP A 228 45.27 -33.75 61.11
C ASP A 228 44.57 -32.72 62.00
N PHE A 229 43.34 -32.37 61.64
CA PHE A 229 42.54 -31.37 62.35
C PHE A 229 42.29 -31.77 63.81
N THR A 230 42.27 -33.07 64.11
CA THR A 230 42.05 -33.61 65.46
C THR A 230 43.20 -33.35 66.43
N ASN A 231 44.38 -32.96 65.91
CA ASN A 231 45.56 -32.67 66.72
C ASN A 231 45.70 -31.18 67.10
N LEU A 232 44.72 -30.33 66.74
CA LEU A 232 44.69 -28.94 67.22
C LEU A 232 44.27 -28.88 68.70
N SER A 233 44.96 -28.04 69.46
CA SER A 233 44.54 -27.66 70.80
C SER A 233 43.65 -26.40 70.77
N ASN A 234 42.65 -26.32 71.65
CA ASN A 234 41.68 -25.21 71.77
C ASN A 234 40.68 -25.07 70.61
N ILE A 235 40.18 -26.18 70.07
CA ILE A 235 39.08 -26.18 69.10
C ILE A 235 37.79 -25.67 69.79
N PRO A 236 37.06 -24.70 69.20
CA PRO A 236 35.75 -24.29 69.71
C PRO A 236 34.80 -25.49 69.82
N SER A 237 34.00 -25.56 70.89
CA SER A 237 33.20 -26.75 71.25
C SER A 237 32.11 -27.18 70.24
N GLY A 238 31.99 -26.50 69.11
CA GLY A 238 31.08 -26.84 68.01
C GLY A 238 31.80 -27.19 66.70
N LEU A 239 33.12 -27.38 66.73
CA LEU A 239 33.95 -27.79 65.60
C LEU A 239 34.87 -28.97 65.98
N SER A 240 34.56 -29.64 67.10
CA SER A 240 35.40 -30.66 67.73
C SER A 240 34.91 -32.11 67.48
N ASP A 241 33.92 -32.28 66.62
CA ASP A 241 33.40 -33.56 66.12
C ASP A 241 34.38 -34.26 65.18
N GLY A 242 35.31 -33.53 64.58
CA GLY A 242 36.43 -34.09 63.83
C GLY A 242 36.08 -34.46 62.38
N ASP A 243 34.96 -33.97 61.85
CA ASP A 243 34.69 -33.91 60.41
C ASP A 243 34.81 -32.47 59.90
N ASP A 244 35.24 -32.30 58.66
CA ASP A 244 35.29 -31.01 57.96
C ASP A 244 34.20 -30.92 56.88
N ASP A 245 33.26 -31.85 56.89
CA ASP A 245 32.23 -31.98 55.86
C ASP A 245 30.81 -31.93 56.46
N THR A 246 29.87 -31.42 55.67
CA THR A 246 28.49 -31.13 56.10
C THR A 246 27.60 -32.38 56.16
N HIS A 247 28.13 -33.57 56.48
CA HIS A 247 27.35 -34.81 56.52
C HIS A 247 26.81 -35.05 57.93
N LEU A 248 25.58 -34.60 58.16
CA LEU A 248 24.81 -35.02 59.34
C LEU A 248 24.60 -36.54 59.31
N THR A 249 24.76 -37.19 60.45
CA THR A 249 24.36 -38.59 60.62
C THR A 249 22.84 -38.73 60.50
N GLU A 250 22.36 -39.93 60.15
CA GLU A 250 20.92 -40.21 60.05
C GLU A 250 20.16 -39.82 61.33
N SER A 251 20.77 -40.03 62.50
CA SER A 251 20.18 -39.62 63.78
C SER A 251 20.05 -38.11 63.96
N GLU A 252 20.96 -37.33 63.38
CA GLU A 252 20.93 -35.86 63.44
C GLU A 252 19.94 -35.29 62.42
N VAL A 253 19.83 -35.94 61.26
CA VAL A 253 18.77 -35.65 60.27
C VAL A 253 17.39 -35.93 60.90
N ASP A 254 17.20 -37.09 61.53
CA ASP A 254 15.96 -37.49 62.21
C ASP A 254 15.53 -36.49 63.29
N ALA A 255 16.49 -36.00 64.08
CA ALA A 255 16.22 -34.98 65.08
C ALA A 255 15.73 -33.66 64.45
N PHE A 256 16.27 -33.28 63.29
CA PHE A 256 15.89 -32.06 62.58
C PHE A 256 14.49 -32.10 61.97
N VAL A 257 14.05 -33.24 61.43
CA VAL A 257 12.71 -33.41 60.83
C VAL A 257 11.61 -33.80 61.82
N SER A 258 11.95 -34.04 63.09
CA SER A 258 11.00 -34.49 64.14
C SER A 258 9.82 -33.54 64.41
N ASN A 259 9.84 -32.29 63.94
CA ASN A 259 8.74 -31.33 64.09
C ASN A 259 7.78 -31.24 62.88
N ASN A 260 8.03 -32.00 61.80
CA ASN A 260 7.26 -31.92 60.56
C ASN A 260 5.99 -32.79 60.55
N GLY A 261 5.62 -33.41 61.68
CA GLY A 261 4.34 -34.11 61.82
C GLY A 261 4.23 -35.45 61.11
N TYR A 262 5.35 -36.04 60.66
CA TYR A 262 5.37 -37.42 60.19
C TYR A 262 5.22 -38.40 61.37
N LEU A 263 4.47 -39.49 61.15
CA LEU A 263 4.39 -40.60 62.11
C LEU A 263 5.72 -41.37 62.09
N THR A 264 6.41 -41.43 63.23
CA THR A 264 7.70 -42.12 63.37
C THR A 264 7.56 -43.61 63.73
N SER A 265 6.33 -44.10 63.90
CA SER A 265 6.04 -45.51 64.04
C SER A 265 4.64 -45.83 63.55
N GLU A 266 4.50 -47.00 62.97
CA GLU A 266 3.24 -47.64 62.61
C GLU A 266 2.35 -47.81 63.87
N VAL A 267 1.03 -47.59 63.76
CA VAL A 267 0.12 -47.39 64.91
C VAL A 267 -0.86 -48.56 65.11
N ASP A 268 -1.20 -49.32 64.08
CA ASP A 268 -2.23 -50.37 64.11
C ASP A 268 -1.77 -51.79 63.71
N GLY A 269 -0.48 -51.99 63.44
CA GLY A 269 0.18 -53.26 63.15
C GLY A 269 0.20 -53.66 61.67
N SER A 270 -0.30 -52.82 60.76
CA SER A 270 -0.44 -53.16 59.33
C SER A 270 0.44 -52.25 58.45
N VAL A 271 0.99 -52.80 57.37
CA VAL A 271 1.84 -52.06 56.40
C VAL A 271 1.25 -52.01 54.99
N THR A 272 0.02 -52.51 54.83
CA THR A 272 -0.64 -52.63 53.51
C THR A 272 -1.71 -51.55 53.28
N ASN A 273 -2.26 -50.94 54.34
CA ASN A 273 -3.32 -49.93 54.27
C ASN A 273 -2.80 -48.50 54.14
N GLU A 274 -1.49 -48.28 54.28
CA GLU A 274 -0.87 -46.96 54.30
C GLU A 274 -0.66 -46.40 52.88
N ILE A 275 -0.59 -47.27 51.86
CA ILE A 275 -0.48 -46.88 50.45
C ILE A 275 -1.56 -47.62 49.66
N GLN A 276 -2.78 -47.08 49.71
CA GLN A 276 -3.89 -47.59 48.91
C GLN A 276 -3.98 -46.84 47.57
N SER A 277 -4.09 -47.59 46.48
CA SER A 277 -4.32 -46.98 45.17
C SER A 277 -5.79 -46.59 45.02
N LEU A 278 -6.04 -45.35 44.61
CA LEU A 278 -7.38 -44.85 44.31
C LEU A 278 -7.74 -45.19 42.87
N SER A 279 -8.91 -45.79 42.66
CA SER A 279 -9.47 -46.03 41.32
C SER A 279 -10.91 -45.55 41.24
N LEU A 280 -11.26 -44.88 40.13
CA LEU A 280 -12.60 -44.37 39.91
C LEU A 280 -13.32 -45.26 38.91
N SER A 281 -14.52 -45.74 39.27
CA SER A 281 -15.40 -46.49 38.37
C SER A 281 -16.82 -45.95 38.49
N ASN A 282 -17.35 -45.43 37.39
CA ASN A 282 -18.56 -44.62 37.35
C ASN A 282 -18.49 -43.45 38.36
N ASP A 283 -19.45 -43.39 39.27
CA ASP A 283 -19.62 -42.34 40.28
C ASP A 283 -19.04 -42.73 41.65
N THR A 284 -18.22 -43.77 41.72
CA THR A 284 -17.69 -44.28 42.99
C THR A 284 -16.17 -44.39 42.94
N LEU A 285 -15.52 -43.75 43.92
CA LEU A 285 -14.08 -43.80 44.12
C LEU A 285 -13.76 -44.93 45.10
N TYR A 286 -12.90 -45.84 44.70
CA TYR A 286 -12.52 -47.05 45.41
C TYR A 286 -11.08 -46.98 45.89
N LEU A 287 -10.83 -47.55 47.07
CA LEU A 287 -9.51 -47.85 47.61
C LEU A 287 -9.15 -49.30 47.29
N SER A 288 -7.88 -49.57 46.98
CA SER A 288 -7.39 -50.89 46.57
C SER A 288 -7.66 -52.01 47.58
N ASP A 289 -7.72 -51.69 48.87
CA ASP A 289 -7.83 -52.67 49.96
C ASP A 289 -9.24 -52.73 50.58
N GLY A 290 -10.23 -52.15 49.90
CA GLY A 290 -11.62 -52.21 50.31
C GLY A 290 -12.05 -50.97 51.10
N GLY A 291 -12.92 -50.20 50.45
CA GLY A 291 -13.45 -48.93 50.92
C GLY A 291 -13.90 -48.16 49.68
N SER A 292 -15.10 -47.59 49.72
CA SER A 292 -15.63 -46.86 48.58
C SER A 292 -16.39 -45.65 49.07
N VAL A 293 -16.11 -44.49 48.48
CA VAL A 293 -16.96 -43.32 48.64
C VAL A 293 -17.69 -43.11 47.32
N LYS A 294 -19.02 -43.23 47.37
CA LYS A 294 -19.86 -42.82 46.24
C LYS A 294 -19.82 -41.30 46.22
N LEU A 295 -19.20 -40.74 45.19
CA LEU A 295 -19.16 -39.31 45.01
C LEU A 295 -20.61 -38.84 44.82
N PRO A 296 -21.00 -37.65 45.33
CA PRO A 296 -22.35 -37.15 45.16
C PRO A 296 -22.71 -37.20 43.67
N ALA A 297 -23.78 -37.92 43.32
CA ALA A 297 -24.27 -37.92 41.96
C ALA A 297 -24.67 -36.48 41.63
N GLY A 298 -24.01 -35.85 40.67
CA GLY A 298 -24.34 -34.48 40.32
C GLY A 298 -23.30 -33.68 39.55
N PHE A 299 -22.12 -34.23 39.26
CA PHE A 299 -21.28 -33.59 38.24
C PHE A 299 -20.61 -34.66 37.37
N ASP A 300 -21.32 -35.00 36.30
CA ASP A 300 -20.87 -35.82 35.18
C ASP A 300 -19.98 -35.05 34.21
N GLY A 301 -19.64 -33.80 34.53
CA GLY A 301 -18.91 -32.88 33.66
C GLY A 301 -19.82 -31.95 32.87
N ASP A 302 -21.14 -32.15 32.91
CA ASP A 302 -22.13 -31.28 32.26
C ASP A 302 -22.46 -30.09 33.16
N PHE A 303 -22.29 -28.88 32.60
CA PHE A 303 -22.47 -27.60 33.30
C PHE A 303 -23.90 -27.44 33.86
N THR A 304 -24.89 -28.10 33.24
CA THR A 304 -26.31 -28.05 33.63
C THR A 304 -26.62 -28.68 34.99
N ASN A 305 -25.72 -29.52 35.52
CA ASN A 305 -25.95 -30.28 36.76
C ASN A 305 -25.49 -29.55 38.04
N LEU A 306 -24.94 -28.33 37.91
CA LEU A 306 -24.53 -27.50 39.04
C LEU A 306 -25.73 -26.87 39.77
N SER A 307 -25.79 -26.99 41.10
CA SER A 307 -26.75 -26.25 41.92
C SER A 307 -26.18 -24.86 42.27
N ASN A 308 -26.98 -23.80 42.04
CA ASN A 308 -26.64 -22.37 42.19
C ASN A 308 -25.89 -21.70 41.03
N ILE A 309 -26.28 -22.01 39.78
CA ILE A 309 -25.82 -21.27 38.61
C ILE A 309 -26.37 -19.82 38.66
N PRO A 310 -25.55 -18.77 38.46
CA PRO A 310 -26.03 -17.40 38.35
C PRO A 310 -27.12 -17.25 37.28
N SER A 311 -28.18 -16.49 37.57
CA SER A 311 -29.27 -16.26 36.63
C SER A 311 -28.74 -15.66 35.32
N GLY A 312 -28.90 -16.39 34.20
CA GLY A 312 -28.41 -16.00 32.87
C GLY A 312 -27.24 -16.82 32.32
N LEU A 313 -26.76 -17.83 33.06
CA LEU A 313 -25.74 -18.80 32.60
C LEU A 313 -26.23 -20.25 32.73
N SER A 314 -27.55 -20.43 32.81
CA SER A 314 -28.22 -21.69 33.17
C SER A 314 -28.92 -22.38 31.99
N ASP A 315 -28.62 -21.94 30.77
CA ASP A 315 -29.11 -22.46 29.48
C ASP A 315 -28.43 -23.76 29.07
N GLY A 316 -27.21 -24.02 29.55
CA GLY A 316 -26.61 -25.35 29.50
C GLY A 316 -25.69 -25.63 28.32
N ASP A 317 -25.31 -24.61 27.56
CA ASP A 317 -24.18 -24.66 26.63
C ASP A 317 -23.02 -23.78 27.15
N ASP A 318 -21.78 -24.13 26.78
CA ASP A 318 -20.60 -23.31 27.08
C ASP A 318 -20.25 -22.37 25.93
N ASP A 319 -21.12 -22.29 24.91
CA ASP A 319 -20.92 -21.51 23.70
C ASP A 319 -22.08 -20.54 23.46
N THR A 320 -21.76 -19.36 22.92
CA THR A 320 -22.71 -18.27 22.72
C THR A 320 -23.63 -18.51 21.52
N HIS A 321 -24.42 -19.59 21.53
CA HIS A 321 -25.44 -19.85 20.52
C HIS A 321 -26.83 -19.57 21.08
N LEU A 322 -27.29 -18.32 20.90
CA LEU A 322 -28.68 -17.96 21.19
C LEU A 322 -29.64 -18.83 20.37
N THR A 323 -30.67 -19.37 21.02
CA THR A 323 -31.75 -20.05 20.31
C THR A 323 -32.51 -19.07 19.41
N GLU A 324 -33.18 -19.56 18.36
CA GLU A 324 -33.95 -18.69 17.45
C GLU A 324 -34.96 -17.81 18.20
N SER A 325 -35.57 -18.32 19.28
CA SER A 325 -36.48 -17.52 20.12
C SER A 325 -35.78 -16.40 20.89
N GLU A 326 -34.52 -16.58 21.28
CA GLU A 326 -33.73 -15.57 21.98
C GLU A 326 -33.18 -14.54 21.01
N VAL A 327 -32.81 -14.98 19.80
CA VAL A 327 -32.51 -14.10 18.67
C VAL A 327 -33.75 -13.25 18.34
N ASP A 328 -34.94 -13.86 18.23
CA ASP A 328 -36.20 -13.15 17.99
C ASP A 328 -36.49 -12.10 19.08
N ALA A 329 -36.24 -12.44 20.34
CA ALA A 329 -36.40 -11.49 21.45
C ALA A 329 -35.41 -10.32 21.35
N PHE A 330 -34.17 -10.56 20.91
CA PHE A 330 -33.16 -9.52 20.72
C PHE A 330 -33.49 -8.59 19.55
N VAL A 331 -34.02 -9.15 18.44
CA VAL A 331 -34.38 -8.42 17.22
C VAL A 331 -35.74 -7.71 17.36
N SER A 332 -36.56 -8.09 18.35
CA SER A 332 -37.88 -7.48 18.60
C SER A 332 -37.88 -5.96 18.84
N ASN A 333 -36.74 -5.35 19.21
CA ASN A 333 -36.62 -3.89 19.33
C ASN A 333 -36.31 -3.17 18.02
N ASN A 334 -35.91 -3.89 16.96
CA ASN A 334 -35.50 -3.31 15.68
C ASN A 334 -36.68 -2.87 14.79
N GLY A 335 -37.91 -2.93 15.29
CA GLY A 335 -39.10 -2.41 14.61
C GLY A 335 -39.67 -3.28 13.49
N TYR A 336 -39.26 -4.55 13.40
CA TYR A 336 -39.91 -5.51 12.50
C TYR A 336 -41.24 -5.99 13.08
N LEU A 337 -42.28 -6.03 12.25
CA LEU A 337 -43.58 -6.62 12.59
C LEU A 337 -43.45 -8.15 12.57
N THR A 338 -43.65 -8.79 13.72
CA THR A 338 -43.53 -10.25 13.88
C THR A 338 -44.87 -10.99 13.73
N SER A 339 -45.98 -10.25 13.65
CA SER A 339 -47.24 -10.79 13.14
C SER A 339 -47.91 -9.78 12.24
N GLU A 340 -48.57 -10.33 11.23
CA GLU A 340 -49.50 -9.61 10.38
C GLU A 340 -50.68 -9.09 11.24
N VAL A 341 -51.18 -7.88 10.96
CA VAL A 341 -52.04 -7.10 11.88
C VAL A 341 -53.51 -7.09 11.44
N ASP A 342 -53.81 -7.29 10.16
CA ASP A 342 -55.15 -7.17 9.57
C ASP A 342 -55.73 -8.48 8.98
N GLY A 343 -55.00 -9.58 9.07
CA GLY A 343 -55.34 -10.91 8.57
C GLY A 343 -54.91 -11.20 7.12
N SER A 344 -54.24 -10.28 6.39
CA SER A 344 -54.08 -10.38 4.94
C SER A 344 -52.65 -10.21 4.39
N VAL A 345 -51.92 -11.34 4.28
CA VAL A 345 -50.57 -11.45 3.66
C VAL A 345 -50.47 -11.12 2.15
N THR A 346 -51.52 -10.57 1.56
CA THR A 346 -51.54 -10.20 0.15
C THR A 346 -51.37 -8.70 -0.07
N ASN A 347 -51.64 -7.86 0.92
CA ASN A 347 -51.68 -6.40 0.75
C ASN A 347 -50.33 -5.71 1.03
N GLU A 348 -49.30 -6.46 1.45
CA GLU A 348 -48.02 -5.92 1.93
C GLU A 348 -47.03 -5.66 0.79
N ILE A 349 -47.21 -6.34 -0.35
CA ILE A 349 -46.51 -6.03 -1.60
C ILE A 349 -47.53 -5.42 -2.56
N GLN A 350 -47.61 -4.09 -2.56
CA GLN A 350 -48.54 -3.37 -3.43
C GLN A 350 -47.84 -2.95 -4.72
N THR A 351 -48.47 -3.30 -5.85
CA THR A 351 -48.05 -2.85 -7.17
C THR A 351 -48.72 -1.51 -7.45
N ILE A 352 -47.93 -0.50 -7.80
CA ILE A 352 -48.44 0.81 -8.20
C ILE A 352 -48.86 0.74 -9.67
N SER A 353 -50.11 1.11 -9.97
CA SER A 353 -50.63 1.19 -11.34
C SER A 353 -51.21 2.58 -11.61
N ARG A 354 -51.06 3.09 -12.83
CA ARG A 354 -51.61 4.38 -13.24
C ARG A 354 -52.55 4.18 -14.42
N SER A 355 -53.76 4.73 -14.32
CA SER A 355 -54.72 4.80 -15.42
C SER A 355 -55.24 6.24 -15.51
N GLY A 356 -54.84 6.95 -16.57
CA GLY A 356 -55.09 8.39 -16.70
C GLY A 356 -54.37 9.21 -15.62
N THR A 357 -55.12 10.06 -14.89
CA THR A 357 -54.64 10.87 -13.76
C THR A 357 -54.60 10.13 -12.43
N THR A 358 -55.22 8.95 -12.34
CA THR A 358 -55.37 8.24 -11.07
C THR A 358 -54.27 7.21 -10.93
N VAL A 359 -53.49 7.35 -9.86
CA VAL A 359 -52.51 6.36 -9.41
C VAL A 359 -53.18 5.53 -8.32
N THR A 360 -53.20 4.22 -8.49
CA THR A 360 -53.87 3.27 -7.61
C THR A 360 -52.89 2.22 -7.15
N LEU A 361 -52.92 1.93 -5.85
CA LEU A 361 -52.20 0.82 -5.26
C LEU A 361 -53.08 -0.45 -5.31
N SER A 362 -52.47 -1.60 -5.61
CA SER A 362 -53.20 -2.87 -5.60
C SER A 362 -53.72 -3.22 -4.20
N ASN A 363 -54.64 -4.18 -4.14
CA ASN A 363 -55.11 -4.82 -2.90
C ASN A 363 -55.70 -3.85 -1.86
N GLY A 364 -56.35 -2.79 -2.34
CA GLY A 364 -57.12 -1.88 -1.49
C GLY A 364 -56.32 -0.75 -0.86
N GLY A 365 -55.03 -0.58 -1.21
CA GLY A 365 -54.15 0.48 -0.69
C GLY A 365 -54.55 1.92 -1.04
N GLY A 366 -55.66 2.10 -1.74
CA GLY A 366 -56.22 3.39 -2.11
C GLY A 366 -55.71 3.93 -3.44
N SER A 367 -56.16 5.13 -3.77
CA SER A 367 -55.78 5.83 -4.99
C SER A 367 -55.72 7.33 -4.73
N PHE A 368 -54.81 8.03 -5.40
CA PHE A 368 -54.83 9.49 -5.45
C PHE A 368 -54.82 9.98 -6.89
N THR A 369 -55.35 11.18 -7.10
CA THR A 369 -55.35 11.83 -8.41
C THR A 369 -54.13 12.73 -8.50
N ASP A 370 -53.15 12.31 -9.31
CA ASP A 370 -52.05 13.15 -9.72
C ASP A 370 -52.60 14.23 -10.67
N SER A 371 -52.78 15.44 -10.12
CA SER A 371 -53.42 16.56 -10.79
C SER A 371 -52.55 17.17 -11.91
N VAL A 372 -51.28 16.75 -12.01
CA VAL A 372 -50.32 17.26 -12.98
C VAL A 372 -50.33 16.35 -14.20
N ASN A 373 -51.41 16.44 -14.99
CA ASN A 373 -51.66 15.44 -16.04
C ASN A 373 -50.83 15.60 -17.31
N VAL A 374 -49.90 16.56 -17.39
CA VAL A 374 -49.10 16.78 -18.60
C VAL A 374 -47.74 17.36 -18.22
N TYR A 375 -46.69 16.55 -18.29
CA TYR A 375 -45.36 17.10 -18.55
C TYR A 375 -45.35 17.51 -20.02
N THR A 376 -45.37 18.81 -20.30
CA THR A 376 -45.13 19.28 -21.67
C THR A 376 -43.65 19.07 -21.96
N ALA A 377 -43.34 18.13 -22.84
CA ALA A 377 -41.96 17.88 -23.22
C ALA A 377 -41.38 19.15 -23.86
N GLY A 378 -40.19 19.56 -23.42
CA GLY A 378 -39.43 20.64 -24.06
C GLY A 378 -39.04 20.26 -25.48
N THR A 379 -38.68 21.23 -26.32
CA THR A 379 -38.25 20.97 -27.70
C THR A 379 -37.12 19.93 -27.72
N GLY A 380 -37.35 18.80 -28.40
CA GLY A 380 -36.38 17.70 -28.49
C GLY A 380 -36.48 16.62 -27.41
N ILE A 381 -37.56 16.59 -26.62
CA ILE A 381 -37.88 15.52 -25.68
C ILE A 381 -39.25 14.92 -26.05
N ASP A 382 -39.38 13.60 -25.95
CA ASP A 382 -40.64 12.87 -26.06
C ASP A 382 -40.85 12.04 -24.78
N ILE A 383 -42.10 11.87 -24.37
CA ILE A 383 -42.50 11.17 -23.15
C ILE A 383 -43.66 10.24 -23.49
N THR A 384 -43.36 8.94 -23.63
CA THR A 384 -44.35 7.90 -23.94
C THR A 384 -44.24 6.76 -22.93
N ASN A 385 -45.36 6.33 -22.34
CA ASN A 385 -45.46 5.17 -21.44
C ASN A 385 -44.36 5.09 -20.35
N ASN A 386 -44.11 6.21 -19.64
CA ASN A 386 -43.06 6.37 -18.61
C ASN A 386 -41.60 6.30 -19.10
N VAL A 387 -41.34 6.38 -20.40
CA VAL A 387 -39.98 6.53 -20.95
C VAL A 387 -39.77 7.96 -21.41
N VAL A 388 -38.75 8.62 -20.88
CA VAL A 388 -38.25 9.92 -21.38
C VAL A 388 -37.21 9.64 -22.45
N SER A 389 -37.49 10.04 -23.68
CA SER A 389 -36.58 9.92 -24.81
C SER A 389 -36.22 11.30 -25.34
N ALA A 390 -35.00 11.46 -25.85
CA ALA A 390 -34.63 12.67 -26.58
C ALA A 390 -35.06 12.50 -28.05
N THR A 391 -35.93 13.38 -28.54
CA THR A 391 -36.26 13.54 -29.96
C THR A 391 -35.21 14.40 -30.68
N ALA A 392 -33.93 14.26 -30.33
CA ALA A 392 -32.86 14.75 -31.18
C ALA A 392 -32.75 13.77 -32.34
N SER A 393 -33.42 14.07 -33.48
CA SER A 393 -33.40 13.31 -34.75
C SER A 393 -32.61 12.01 -34.63
N SER A 394 -33.23 10.99 -34.04
CA SER A 394 -32.53 9.77 -33.69
C SER A 394 -32.06 9.14 -34.99
N LYS A 395 -30.77 9.35 -35.26
CA LYS A 395 -29.97 8.60 -36.21
C LYS A 395 -30.09 7.13 -35.76
N ASN A 396 -31.03 6.39 -36.34
CA ASN A 396 -31.32 4.99 -36.04
C ASN A 396 -30.05 4.15 -36.18
N ILE A 397 -29.66 3.46 -35.11
CA ILE A 397 -28.58 2.49 -35.13
C ILE A 397 -29.16 1.15 -35.59
N LEU A 398 -28.65 0.59 -36.69
CA LEU A 398 -29.12 -0.67 -37.25
C LEU A 398 -28.01 -1.73 -37.16
N TYR A 399 -28.33 -2.89 -36.57
CA TYR A 399 -27.42 -4.03 -36.50
C TYR A 399 -27.84 -5.08 -37.52
N LEU A 400 -26.92 -5.48 -38.41
CA LEU A 400 -27.20 -6.44 -39.48
C LEU A 400 -26.47 -7.76 -39.23
N THR A 401 -27.20 -8.86 -39.38
CA THR A 401 -26.69 -10.24 -39.27
C THR A 401 -26.91 -11.06 -40.56
N ALA A 402 -27.35 -10.42 -41.64
CA ALA A 402 -27.59 -11.03 -42.96
C ALA A 402 -27.70 -9.95 -44.05
N ASP A 403 -27.64 -10.36 -45.33
CA ASP A 403 -27.80 -9.48 -46.49
C ASP A 403 -29.10 -8.66 -46.40
N SER A 404 -29.00 -7.33 -46.56
CA SER A 404 -30.12 -6.40 -46.31
C SER A 404 -30.19 -5.26 -47.32
N VAL A 405 -31.41 -4.75 -47.57
CA VAL A 405 -31.70 -3.57 -48.40
C VAL A 405 -32.14 -2.44 -47.49
N LEU A 406 -31.43 -1.31 -47.54
CA LEU A 406 -31.79 -0.11 -46.78
C LEU A 406 -32.95 0.64 -47.47
N THR A 407 -33.78 1.31 -46.69
CA THR A 407 -34.88 2.17 -47.15
C THR A 407 -34.51 3.64 -47.06
N SER A 408 -35.30 4.52 -47.70
CA SER A 408 -35.09 5.97 -47.64
C SER A 408 -35.34 6.59 -46.26
N SER A 409 -35.89 5.81 -45.31
CA SER A 409 -36.11 6.19 -43.91
C SER A 409 -35.08 5.59 -42.94
N ASP A 410 -34.19 4.73 -43.43
CA ASP A 410 -33.14 4.13 -42.60
C ASP A 410 -31.92 5.07 -42.56
N ASP A 411 -31.79 5.84 -41.49
CA ASP A 411 -30.62 6.67 -41.24
C ASP A 411 -29.87 6.14 -40.02
N MET A 412 -28.61 5.69 -40.15
CA MET A 412 -27.42 6.55 -40.04
C MET A 412 -26.17 5.81 -39.56
N LEU A 413 -26.29 4.76 -38.74
CA LEU A 413 -25.15 3.98 -38.27
C LEU A 413 -25.47 2.48 -38.37
N VAL A 414 -24.90 1.84 -39.38
CA VAL A 414 -25.14 0.42 -39.68
C VAL A 414 -23.93 -0.39 -39.24
N PHE A 415 -24.13 -1.27 -38.26
CA PHE A 415 -23.12 -2.22 -37.81
C PHE A 415 -23.25 -3.54 -38.56
N ILE A 416 -22.16 -3.97 -39.19
CA ILE A 416 -22.05 -5.25 -39.89
C ILE A 416 -21.08 -6.13 -39.11
N ASP A 417 -21.57 -7.31 -38.69
CA ASP A 417 -20.79 -8.31 -37.96
C ASP A 417 -20.65 -9.59 -38.81
N GLY A 418 -19.88 -9.52 -39.90
CA GLY A 418 -19.65 -10.64 -40.81
C GLY A 418 -19.54 -10.24 -42.29
N ALA A 419 -19.48 -11.24 -43.16
CA ALA A 419 -19.34 -11.06 -44.62
C ALA A 419 -20.70 -10.89 -45.32
N TYR A 420 -21.46 -9.84 -44.95
CA TYR A 420 -22.81 -9.59 -45.48
C TYR A 420 -22.86 -8.49 -46.54
N LYS A 421 -23.86 -8.56 -47.42
CA LYS A 421 -24.14 -7.58 -48.48
C LYS A 421 -25.14 -6.53 -48.01
N VAL A 422 -24.84 -5.25 -48.26
CA VAL A 422 -25.78 -4.13 -48.02
C VAL A 422 -26.12 -3.46 -49.35
N THR A 423 -27.41 -3.31 -49.62
CA THR A 423 -27.92 -2.62 -50.81
C THR A 423 -28.46 -1.24 -50.45
N MET A 424 -28.12 -0.24 -51.25
CA MET A 424 -28.59 1.14 -51.04
C MET A 424 -30.09 1.29 -51.32
N PRO A 425 -30.75 2.29 -50.71
CA PRO A 425 -32.14 2.59 -51.01
C PRO A 425 -32.34 2.86 -52.49
N ALA A 426 -33.42 2.32 -53.05
CA ALA A 426 -33.78 2.55 -54.46
C ALA A 426 -34.24 4.00 -54.75
N SER A 427 -34.51 4.80 -53.71
CA SER A 427 -34.98 6.19 -53.83
C SER A 427 -34.44 7.05 -52.67
N PRO A 428 -33.13 7.37 -52.64
CA PRO A 428 -32.53 8.13 -51.56
C PRO A 428 -32.89 9.62 -51.59
N ALA A 429 -32.92 10.27 -50.42
CA ALA A 429 -33.16 11.71 -50.32
C ALA A 429 -31.85 12.51 -50.51
N ASN A 430 -31.92 13.72 -51.08
CA ASN A 430 -30.74 14.57 -51.21
C ASN A 430 -30.12 14.85 -49.84
N GLY A 431 -28.81 14.60 -49.68
CA GLY A 431 -28.11 14.72 -48.41
C GLY A 431 -28.30 13.54 -47.45
N GLN A 432 -28.96 12.45 -47.87
CA GLN A 432 -29.08 11.24 -47.04
C GLN A 432 -27.68 10.71 -46.69
N GLU A 433 -27.45 10.46 -45.40
CA GLU A 433 -26.17 10.04 -44.84
C GLU A 433 -26.25 8.61 -44.27
N ILE A 434 -25.35 7.72 -44.71
CA ILE A 434 -25.25 6.35 -44.18
C ILE A 434 -23.82 6.10 -43.72
N VAL A 435 -23.63 5.88 -42.42
CA VAL A 435 -22.34 5.49 -41.84
C VAL A 435 -22.29 3.98 -41.63
N LEU A 436 -21.27 3.33 -42.17
CA LEU A 436 -21.05 1.89 -42.06
C LEU A 436 -19.91 1.61 -41.11
N CYS A 437 -20.16 0.75 -40.12
CA CYS A 437 -19.18 0.29 -39.14
C CYS A 437 -19.05 -1.22 -39.23
N THR A 438 -17.84 -1.75 -39.41
CA THR A 438 -17.61 -3.20 -39.41
C THR A 438 -16.79 -3.61 -38.19
N LYS A 439 -17.13 -4.75 -37.60
CA LYS A 439 -16.37 -5.37 -36.51
C LYS A 439 -15.77 -6.66 -37.05
N ASN A 440 -14.44 -6.72 -37.16
CA ASN A 440 -13.67 -7.93 -37.48
C ASN A 440 -14.04 -8.67 -38.78
N GLY A 441 -13.49 -8.21 -39.91
CA GLY A 441 -13.24 -9.06 -41.08
C GLY A 441 -14.20 -8.90 -42.26
N SER A 442 -13.59 -8.67 -43.43
CA SER A 442 -14.10 -8.87 -44.81
C SER A 442 -15.61 -8.89 -45.02
N ALA A 443 -16.25 -7.71 -45.02
CA ALA A 443 -17.51 -7.53 -45.75
C ALA A 443 -17.20 -7.50 -47.26
N SER A 444 -17.84 -8.37 -48.04
CA SER A 444 -17.76 -8.36 -49.50
C SER A 444 -19.13 -7.97 -50.07
N ILE A 445 -19.13 -7.00 -50.97
CA ILE A 445 -20.33 -6.59 -51.69
C ILE A 445 -20.24 -7.18 -53.09
N ASP A 446 -21.29 -7.88 -53.50
CA ASP A 446 -21.32 -8.60 -54.76
C ASP A 446 -22.49 -8.12 -55.61
N ALA A 447 -22.24 -8.04 -56.91
CA ALA A 447 -23.08 -7.38 -57.87
C ALA A 447 -23.92 -8.39 -58.64
N ASN A 448 -25.25 -8.28 -58.51
CA ASN A 448 -26.12 -8.28 -59.67
C ASN A 448 -27.54 -7.87 -59.31
N THR A 449 -28.08 -6.96 -60.16
CA THR A 449 -29.46 -6.43 -60.19
C THR A 449 -29.80 -5.38 -59.11
N GLY A 450 -29.45 -4.10 -59.33
CA GLY A 450 -30.02 -3.01 -58.53
C GLY A 450 -29.26 -1.69 -58.55
N ARG A 451 -28.42 -1.46 -57.54
CA ARG A 451 -27.40 -0.40 -57.39
C ARG A 451 -26.48 -0.87 -56.24
N VAL A 452 -25.26 -1.29 -56.57
CA VAL A 452 -24.36 -2.09 -55.71
C VAL A 452 -23.20 -1.23 -55.22
N PHE A 453 -22.77 -1.41 -53.98
CA PHE A 453 -21.61 -0.76 -53.37
C PHE A 453 -20.30 -1.42 -53.86
N GLN A 454 -19.28 -0.67 -54.30
CA GLN A 454 -17.99 -1.24 -54.71
C GLN A 454 -16.89 -0.79 -53.74
N ILE A 455 -16.41 -1.70 -52.89
CA ILE A 455 -15.16 -1.54 -52.13
C ILE A 455 -14.16 -2.50 -52.80
N ALA A 456 -13.16 -1.95 -53.51
CA ALA A 456 -12.37 -2.70 -54.48
C ALA A 456 -11.49 -3.80 -53.86
N LEU A 457 -11.50 -4.99 -54.48
CA LEU A 457 -10.41 -5.95 -54.40
C LEU A 457 -9.92 -6.30 -55.82
N THR A 458 -8.68 -5.89 -56.06
CA THR A 458 -7.71 -6.36 -57.08
C THR A 458 -8.17 -6.41 -58.53
N THR A 459 -8.11 -5.27 -59.23
CA THR A 459 -7.13 -4.99 -60.29
C THR A 459 -7.46 -3.64 -60.92
N PHE A 460 -6.54 -2.68 -60.74
CA PHE A 460 -6.68 -1.21 -60.88
C PHE A 460 -7.60 -0.52 -59.83
N ALA A 461 -7.05 0.51 -59.17
CA ALA A 461 -7.48 1.17 -57.93
C ALA A 461 -7.15 0.38 -56.63
N SER A 462 -5.96 0.61 -56.06
CA SER A 462 -5.53 -0.03 -54.82
C SER A 462 -5.73 0.88 -53.60
N LEU A 463 -6.62 0.47 -52.70
CA LEU A 463 -6.51 0.74 -51.27
C LEU A 463 -6.73 -0.59 -50.56
N THR A 464 -5.70 -1.02 -49.83
CA THR A 464 -5.71 -2.22 -48.98
C THR A 464 -5.62 -1.75 -47.54
N PHE A 465 -6.41 -2.32 -46.63
CA PHE A 465 -6.21 -2.14 -45.20
C PHE A 465 -6.17 -3.47 -44.48
N THR A 466 -5.08 -3.67 -43.77
CA THR A 466 -4.86 -4.76 -42.82
C THR A 466 -4.79 -4.12 -41.44
N THR A 467 -5.38 -4.80 -40.46
CA THR A 467 -5.26 -4.64 -39.00
C THR A 467 -6.35 -3.84 -38.26
N GLY A 468 -7.05 -4.55 -37.37
CA GLY A 468 -7.17 -4.22 -35.94
C GLY A 468 -8.12 -3.12 -35.46
N SER A 469 -8.52 -2.16 -36.30
CA SER A 469 -9.37 -1.04 -35.88
C SER A 469 -10.65 -0.93 -36.73
N THR A 470 -11.75 -0.57 -36.06
CA THR A 470 -13.06 -0.26 -36.65
C THR A 470 -12.93 0.76 -37.79
N ASN A 471 -13.11 0.34 -39.03
CA ASN A 471 -13.15 1.26 -40.17
C ASN A 471 -14.56 1.87 -40.28
N MET A 472 -14.64 3.20 -40.31
CA MET A 472 -15.87 3.94 -40.54
C MET A 472 -15.87 4.52 -41.96
N TYR A 473 -16.95 4.28 -42.69
CA TYR A 473 -17.20 4.92 -43.98
C TYR A 473 -18.48 5.72 -43.91
N ARG A 474 -18.43 6.96 -44.40
CA ARG A 474 -19.59 7.85 -44.50
C ARG A 474 -20.01 7.99 -45.95
N CYS A 475 -21.26 7.66 -46.25
CA CYS A 475 -21.85 7.79 -47.57
C CYS A 475 -22.85 8.95 -47.59
N ILE A 476 -22.81 9.80 -48.63
CA ILE A 476 -23.73 10.94 -48.79
C ILE A 476 -24.31 10.93 -50.19
N TYR A 477 -25.64 10.99 -50.35
CA TYR A 477 -26.30 11.07 -51.65
C TYR A 477 -26.46 12.52 -52.14
N SER A 478 -26.19 12.76 -53.43
CA SER A 478 -26.53 14.00 -54.13
C SER A 478 -27.62 13.72 -55.16
N SER A 479 -28.79 14.34 -55.00
CA SER A 479 -29.85 14.31 -56.01
C SER A 479 -29.46 15.05 -57.28
N ASP A 480 -28.62 16.10 -57.15
CA ASP A 480 -28.19 16.92 -58.29
C ASP A 480 -27.33 16.13 -59.27
N LEU A 481 -26.62 15.12 -58.77
CA LEU A 481 -25.70 14.28 -59.53
C LEU A 481 -26.18 12.82 -59.65
N ASP A 482 -27.34 12.48 -59.10
CA ASP A 482 -27.87 11.12 -58.90
C ASP A 482 -26.79 10.10 -58.45
N THR A 483 -25.92 10.51 -57.53
CA THR A 483 -24.74 9.71 -57.14
C THR A 483 -24.45 9.79 -55.65
N TRP A 484 -23.93 8.69 -55.11
CA TRP A 484 -23.43 8.58 -53.74
C TRP A 484 -21.94 8.89 -53.68
N PHE A 485 -21.54 9.69 -52.68
CA PHE A 485 -20.16 9.97 -52.34
C PHE A 485 -19.75 9.15 -51.11
N ILE A 486 -18.56 8.55 -51.13
CA ILE A 486 -18.03 7.76 -50.01
C ILE A 486 -16.81 8.48 -49.47
N LEU A 487 -16.81 8.76 -48.18
CA LEU A 487 -15.69 9.31 -47.43
C LEU A 487 -15.18 8.26 -46.44
N TYR A 488 -13.87 8.10 -46.37
CA TYR A 488 -13.21 7.41 -45.27
C TYR A 488 -13.10 8.40 -44.10
N THR A 489 -13.53 7.99 -42.91
CA THR A 489 -13.52 8.84 -41.70
C THR A 489 -12.69 8.23 -40.60
#